data_AF-A0A736FZ50-F1
#
_entry.id   AF-A0A736FZ50-F1
#
_cell.length_a   1.000
_cell.length_b   1.000
_cell.length_c   1.000
_cell.angle_alpha   90.00
_cell.angle_beta   90.00
_cell.angle_gamma   90.00
#
_symmetry.space_group_name_H-M   'P 1'
#
loop_
_entity.id
_entity.type
_entity.pdbx_description
1 polymer ?
#
loop_
_entity_poly.entity_id
_entity_poly.type
_entity_poly.pdbx_seq_one_letter_code
_entity_poly.pdbx_strand_id
1 'polypeptide(L)' 'VKYINVAIDIVRRLPDCKNIFNADLSVNKGTPSNPVVYVQYESIDGRIQSEYYTLNVLDYYFRKQSKSE' A
#
# COMPACT_ATOMS: atom_id res chain seq x y z
N VAL A 1 3.57 2.41 -11.31
CA VAL A 1 2.88 3.57 -10.70
C VAL A 1 1.48 3.21 -10.18
N LYS A 2 0.58 2.66 -11.01
CA LYS A 2 -0.82 2.36 -10.64
C LYS A 2 -1.00 1.59 -9.31
N TYR A 3 -0.29 0.48 -9.11
CA TYR A 3 -0.39 -0.32 -7.88
C TYR A 3 0.15 0.39 -6.64
N ILE A 4 1.22 1.18 -6.78
CA ILE A 4 1.80 1.97 -5.68
C ILE A 4 0.78 3.00 -5.19
N ASN A 5 0.11 3.70 -6.11
CA ASN A 5 -0.94 4.66 -5.74
C ASN A 5 -2.11 4.00 -5.00
N VAL A 6 -2.55 2.82 -5.46
CA VAL A 6 -3.62 2.06 -4.76
C VAL A 6 -3.17 1.67 -3.35
N ALA A 7 -1.93 1.22 -3.18
CA ALA A 7 -1.39 0.88 -1.86
C ALA A 7 -1.34 2.09 -0.93
N ILE A 8 -0.90 3.25 -1.46
CA ILE A 8 -0.92 4.53 -0.73
C ILE A 8 -2.35 4.88 -0.31
N ASP A 9 -3.34 4.77 -1.21
CA ASP A 9 -4.72 5.11 -0.90
C ASP A 9 -5.37 4.16 0.12
N ILE A 10 -4.96 2.90 0.17
CA ILE A 10 -5.34 1.96 1.24
C ILE A 10 -4.77 2.45 2.57
N VAL A 11 -3.47 2.73 2.63
CA VAL A 11 -2.79 3.17 3.86
C VAL A 11 -3.33 4.50 4.37
N ARG A 12 -3.63 5.45 3.48
CA ARG A 12 -4.25 6.74 3.85
C ARG A 12 -5.59 6.60 4.56
N ARG A 13 -6.30 5.49 4.36
CA ARG A 13 -7.60 5.22 4.99
C ARG A 13 -7.46 4.49 6.33
N LEU A 14 -6.25 4.12 6.74
CA LEU A 14 -6.01 3.55 8.05
C LEU A 14 -6.22 4.63 9.12
N PRO A 15 -6.90 4.31 10.23
CA PRO A 15 -7.29 5.29 11.25
C PRO A 15 -6.10 5.91 11.99
N ASP A 16 -4.97 5.22 12.02
CA ASP A 16 -3.75 5.63 12.68
C ASP A 16 -2.71 6.21 11.71
N CYS A 17 -2.97 6.26 10.40
CA CYS A 17 -2.04 6.83 9.44
C CYS A 17 -1.99 8.37 9.55
N LYS A 18 -0.84 8.90 9.96
CA LYS A 18 -0.59 10.35 10.06
C LYS A 18 0.08 10.89 8.80
N ASN A 19 1.18 10.29 8.35
CA ASN A 19 1.89 10.75 7.15
C ASN A 19 2.57 9.59 6.41
N ILE A 20 2.41 9.53 5.09
CA ILE A 20 3.10 8.55 4.23
C ILE A 20 4.34 9.20 3.65
N PHE A 21 5.49 8.53 3.76
CA PHE A 21 6.76 9.10 3.28
C PHE A 21 7.53 8.16 2.37
N ASN A 22 7.13 6.88 2.23
CA ASN A 22 7.76 5.97 1.28
C ASN A 22 6.75 4.92 0.76
N ALA A 23 6.86 4.58 -0.51
CA ALA A 23 6.10 3.51 -1.12
C ALA A 23 6.82 2.97 -2.36
N ASP A 24 7.12 1.68 -2.41
CA ASP A 24 7.85 1.06 -3.51
C ASP A 24 7.63 -0.46 -3.55
N LEU A 25 8.23 -1.15 -4.52
CA LEU A 25 8.32 -2.61 -4.56
C LEU A 25 9.25 -3.13 -3.46
N SER A 26 8.79 -4.11 -2.71
CA SER A 26 9.57 -4.77 -1.68
C SER A 26 10.45 -5.86 -2.31
N VAL A 27 11.74 -5.56 -2.43
CA VAL A 27 12.75 -6.52 -2.91
C VAL A 27 12.95 -7.72 -1.97
N ASN A 28 12.66 -7.55 -0.68
CA ASN A 28 12.88 -8.57 0.35
C ASN A 28 11.62 -9.40 0.68
N LYS A 29 10.42 -8.86 0.40
CA LYS A 29 9.14 -9.53 0.70
C LYS A 29 8.41 -9.99 -0.56
N GLY A 30 8.83 -9.52 -1.74
CA GLY A 30 8.30 -9.93 -3.03
C GLY A 30 9.28 -10.81 -3.80
N THR A 31 8.75 -11.51 -4.79
CA THR A 31 9.53 -12.21 -5.83
C THR A 31 9.06 -11.72 -7.21
N PRO A 32 9.81 -11.99 -8.30
CA PRO A 32 9.35 -11.65 -9.64
C PRO A 32 7.99 -12.27 -10.01
N SER A 33 7.69 -13.46 -9.49
CA SER A 33 6.41 -14.16 -9.72
C SER A 33 5.30 -13.74 -8.74
N ASN A 34 5.65 -13.15 -7.61
CA ASN A 34 4.70 -12.61 -6.62
C ASN A 34 5.22 -11.26 -6.09
N PRO A 35 5.07 -10.17 -6.86
CA PRO A 35 5.57 -8.87 -6.44
C PRO A 35 4.76 -8.34 -5.26
N VAL A 36 5.46 -7.69 -4.34
CA VAL A 36 4.88 -7.06 -3.16
C VAL A 36 5.22 -5.58 -3.20
N VAL A 37 4.22 -4.72 -3.00
CA VAL A 37 4.41 -3.29 -2.75
C VAL A 37 4.44 -3.09 -1.24
N TYR A 38 5.35 -2.26 -0.75
CA TYR A 38 5.33 -1.79 0.63
C TYR A 38 5.03 -0.29 0.69
N VAL A 39 4.41 0.14 1.78
CA VAL A 39 4.15 1.54 2.09
C VAL A 39 4.57 1.79 3.53
N GLN A 40 5.37 2.83 3.75
CA GLN A 40 5.78 3.25 5.08
C GLN A 40 5.10 4.56 5.45
N TYR A 41 4.60 4.59 6.67
CA TYR A 41 3.90 5.74 7.22
C TYR A 41 4.27 5.95 8.68
N GLU A 42 4.21 7.20 9.10
CA GLU A 42 4.21 7.59 10.51
C GLU A 42 2.79 7.40 11.02
N SER A 43 2.64 6.67 12.12
CA SER A 43 1.36 6.54 12.81
C SER A 43 1.11 7.70 13.77
N ILE A 44 -0.12 7.85 14.26
CA ILE A 44 -0.49 8.95 15.18
C ILE A 44 0.32 8.98 16.48
N ASP A 45 0.88 7.86 16.92
CA ASP A 45 1.75 7.76 18.10
C ASP A 45 3.22 8.06 17.79
N GLY A 46 3.54 8.45 16.55
CA GLY A 46 4.87 8.80 16.08
C GLY A 46 5.73 7.60 15.68
N ARG A 47 5.18 6.37 15.68
CA ARG A 47 5.93 5.18 15.24
C ARG A 47 5.89 5.01 13.73
N ILE A 48 7.00 4.52 13.19
CA ILE A 48 7.10 4.14 11.79
C ILE A 48 6.50 2.75 11.59
N GLN A 49 5.52 2.66 10.70
CA GLN A 49 4.85 1.43 10.32
C GLN A 49 5.17 1.08 8.87
N SER A 50 5.01 -0.19 8.50
CA SER A 50 5.22 -0.67 7.13
C SER A 50 4.16 -1.70 6.78
N GLU A 51 3.35 -1.37 5.77
CA GLU A 51 2.35 -2.29 5.22
C GLU A 51 2.86 -2.93 3.94
N TYR A 52 2.43 -4.16 3.68
CA TYR A 52 2.87 -4.96 2.54
C TYR A 52 1.67 -5.56 1.82
N TYR A 53 1.58 -5.33 0.52
CA TYR A 53 0.46 -5.77 -0.30
C TYR A 53 0.97 -6.51 -1.54
N THR A 54 0.42 -7.71 -1.78
CA THR A 54 0.61 -8.40 -3.06
C THR A 54 -0.19 -7.69 -4.15
N LEU A 55 0.24 -7.85 -5.41
CA LEU A 55 -0.49 -7.24 -6.53
C LEU A 55 -1.94 -7.72 -6.61
N ASN A 56 -2.25 -8.97 -6.26
CA ASN A 56 -3.62 -9.50 -6.26
C ASN A 56 -4.55 -8.72 -5.31
N VAL A 57 -4.06 -8.36 -4.12
CA VAL A 57 -4.83 -7.55 -3.16
C VAL A 57 -5.08 -6.17 -3.74
N LEU A 58 -4.05 -5.53 -4.29
CA LEU A 58 -4.18 -4.20 -4.89
C LEU A 58 -5.12 -4.20 -6.11
N ASP A 59 -5.11 -5.27 -6.89
CA ASP A 59 -6.00 -5.44 -8.05
C ASP A 59 -7.48 -5.54 -7.63
N TYR A 60 -7.76 -6.23 -6.52
CA TYR A 60 -9.09 -6.27 -5.92
C TYR A 60 -9.58 -4.87 -5.53
N TYR A 61 -8.75 -4.08 -4.84
CA TYR A 61 -9.10 -2.71 -4.44
C TYR A 61 -9.27 -1.79 -5.65
N PHE A 62 -8.39 -1.91 -6.65
CA PHE A 62 -8.49 -1.13 -7.87
C PHE A 62 -9.83 -1.37 -8.58
N ARG A 63 -10.22 -2.63 -8.78
CA ARG A 63 -11.51 -2.99 -9.42
C ARG A 63 -12.72 -2.55 -8.61
N LYS A 64 -12.63 -2.55 -7.28
CA LYS A 64 -13.70 -2.08 -6.40
C LYS A 64 -13.94 -0.57 -6.56
N GLN A 65 -12.88 0.21 -6.71
CA GLN A 65 -12.98 1.65 -6.95
C GLN A 65 -13.63 1.96 -8.32
N SER A 66 -13.23 1.24 -9.38
CA SER A 66 -13.79 1.45 -10.74
C SER A 66 -15.24 1.01 -10.94
N LYS A 67 -15.86 0.34 -9.96
CA LYS A 67 -17.29 -0.04 -9.99
C LYS A 67 -18.19 0.93 -9.23
N SER A 68 -17.60 1.93 -8.57
CA SER A 68 -18.32 2.92 -7.77
C SER A 68 -18.49 4.26 -8.49
N GLU A 69 -18.08 4.33 -9.76
CA GLU A 69 -18.33 5.41 -10.73
C GLU A 69 -19.32 4.91 -11.79
#